data_AF-A0A7C1EG55-F1
#
_entry.id   AF-A0A7C1EG55-F1
#
_cell.length_a   1.000
_cell.length_b   1.000
_cell.length_c   1.000
_cell.angle_alpha   90.00
_cell.angle_beta   90.00
_cell.angle_gamma   90.00
#
_symmetry.space_group_name_H-M   'P 1'
#
loop_
_entity.id
_entity.type
_entity.pdbx_description
1 polymer ?
#
loop_
_entity_poly.entity_id
_entity_poly.type
_entity_poly.pdbx_seq_one_letter_code
_entity_poly.pdbx_strand_id
1 'polypeptide(L)'
;MAGQNRTVAVLFALLAAMTGGAMILMALDNYAPGAGAYSLSSYLRLDPVEQVVKNTLHTTPAQWNGVEIFYSRTAAGNADELPLLMSLADGRAEQFHFLICNGNGAEDGRIQTSSQWSQQLTVKQDGTIRICVIGKERNTLTNSQVQRTNDLVESLSRTFNIGPRQIRYPANW
;
A
#
# COMPACT_ATOMS: atom_id res chain seq x y z
N MET A 1 42.46 34.01 -37.81
CA MET A 1 42.38 33.97 -36.33
C MET A 1 41.01 34.30 -35.73
N ALA A 2 40.00 34.77 -36.50
CA ALA A 2 38.68 35.12 -35.94
C ALA A 2 37.69 33.94 -35.74
N GLY A 3 37.83 32.86 -36.52
CA GLY A 3 36.92 31.68 -36.44
C GLY A 3 37.16 30.83 -35.18
N GLN A 4 38.42 30.69 -34.76
CA GLN A 4 38.82 29.87 -33.61
C GLN A 4 38.27 30.44 -32.29
N ASN A 5 38.26 31.76 -32.13
CA ASN A 5 37.68 32.42 -30.94
C ASN A 5 36.16 32.22 -30.83
N ARG A 6 35.43 32.20 -31.96
CA ARG A 6 33.99 31.96 -31.96
C ARG A 6 33.68 30.52 -31.57
N THR A 7 34.44 29.55 -32.11
CA THR A 7 34.28 28.14 -31.77
C THR A 7 34.57 27.85 -30.30
N VAL A 8 35.61 28.46 -29.73
CA VAL A 8 35.95 28.32 -28.30
C VAL A 8 34.87 28.94 -27.41
N ALA A 9 34.35 30.12 -27.76
CA ALA A 9 33.27 30.76 -27.02
C ALA A 9 31.99 29.91 -27.01
N VAL A 10 31.64 29.30 -28.15
CA VAL A 10 30.46 28.42 -28.26
C VAL A 10 30.66 27.14 -27.45
N LEU A 11 31.83 26.51 -27.52
CA LEU A 11 32.14 25.31 -26.73
C LEU A 11 32.10 25.60 -25.22
N PHE A 12 32.63 26.74 -24.79
CA PHE A 12 32.59 27.14 -23.40
C PHE A 12 31.17 27.42 -22.92
N ALA A 13 30.36 28.13 -23.72
CA ALA A 13 28.95 28.38 -23.42
C ALA A 13 28.14 27.08 -23.37
N LEU A 14 28.40 26.13 -24.28
CA LEU A 14 27.75 24.82 -24.29
C LEU A 14 28.09 24.01 -23.02
N LEU A 15 29.37 23.95 -22.66
CA LEU A 15 29.84 23.26 -21.46
C LEU A 15 29.25 23.90 -20.19
N ALA A 16 29.22 25.24 -20.12
CA ALA A 16 28.62 25.96 -19.00
C ALA A 16 27.11 25.71 -18.90
N ALA A 17 26.39 25.65 -20.02
CA ALA A 17 24.97 25.33 -20.04
C ALA A 17 24.68 23.88 -19.61
N MET A 18 25.46 22.91 -20.10
CA MET A 18 25.31 21.50 -19.72
C MET A 18 25.62 21.27 -18.24
N THR A 19 26.69 21.88 -17.73
CA THR A 19 27.08 21.74 -16.31
C THR A 19 26.16 22.50 -15.37
N GLY A 20 25.75 23.71 -15.74
CA GLY A 20 24.75 24.48 -15.00
C GLY A 20 23.39 23.76 -14.94
N GLY A 21 22.94 23.22 -16.08
CA GLY A 21 21.70 22.43 -16.13
C GLY A 21 21.78 21.17 -15.27
N ALA A 22 22.89 20.42 -15.33
CA ALA A 22 23.09 19.23 -14.50
C ALA A 22 23.12 19.56 -13.00
N MET A 23 23.79 20.65 -12.61
CA MET A 23 23.82 21.13 -11.21
C MET A 23 22.43 21.54 -10.72
N ILE A 24 21.64 22.22 -11.55
CA ILE A 24 20.25 22.59 -11.20
C ILE A 24 19.38 21.34 -11.05
N LEU A 25 19.50 20.38 -11.97
CA LEU A 25 18.77 19.12 -11.89
C LEU A 25 19.15 18.32 -10.64
N MET A 26 20.44 18.22 -10.31
CA MET A 26 20.91 17.56 -9.08
C MET A 26 20.46 18.29 -7.81
N ALA A 27 20.42 19.63 -7.82
CA ALA A 27 19.90 20.40 -6.70
C ALA A 27 18.39 20.17 -6.52
N LEU A 28 17.62 20.10 -7.61
CA LEU A 28 16.19 19.78 -7.57
C LEU A 28 15.91 18.32 -7.18
N ASP A 29 16.79 17.38 -7.52
CA ASP A 29 16.64 15.96 -7.13
C ASP A 29 16.72 15.78 -5.61
N ASN A 30 17.55 16.58 -4.92
CA ASN A 30 17.58 16.66 -3.46
C ASN A 30 16.34 17.33 -2.84
N TYR A 31 15.54 18.02 -3.66
CA TYR A 31 14.23 18.57 -3.29
C TYR A 31 13.13 17.83 -4.05
N ALA A 32 13.23 16.50 -4.12
CA ALA A 32 12.11 15.67 -4.53
C ALA A 32 10.87 16.16 -3.76
N PRO A 33 9.84 16.71 -4.43
CA PRO A 33 8.66 17.18 -3.74
C PRO A 33 8.12 15.98 -2.99
N GLY A 34 8.14 16.06 -1.65
CA GLY A 34 7.66 14.99 -0.78
C GLY A 34 6.31 14.56 -1.34
N ALA A 35 6.22 13.29 -1.75
CA ALA A 35 5.09 12.77 -2.50
C ALA A 35 3.82 13.17 -1.77
N GLY A 36 3.16 14.22 -2.28
CA GLY A 36 1.93 14.70 -1.68
C GLY A 36 0.93 13.55 -1.69
N ALA A 37 -0.01 13.58 -0.75
CA ALA A 37 -1.04 12.56 -0.53
C ALA A 37 -1.96 12.26 -1.75
N TYR A 38 -1.62 12.77 -2.95
CA TYR A 38 -2.34 12.64 -4.21
C TYR A 38 -1.44 12.31 -5.41
N SER A 39 -0.20 11.84 -5.20
CA SER A 39 0.68 11.49 -6.32
C SER A 39 0.29 10.14 -6.95
N LEU A 40 0.00 10.14 -8.25
CA LEU A 40 -0.18 8.90 -9.03
C LEU A 40 1.07 7.99 -8.99
N SER A 41 2.25 8.57 -8.77
CA SER A 41 3.51 7.81 -8.68
C SER A 41 3.65 7.01 -7.38
N SER A 42 3.06 7.44 -6.26
CA SER A 42 3.02 6.60 -5.04
C SER A 42 2.06 5.43 -5.22
N TYR A 43 0.99 5.59 -6.01
CA TYR A 43 0.11 4.48 -6.40
C TYR A 43 0.83 3.43 -7.28
N LEU A 44 1.67 3.89 -8.23
CA LEU A 44 2.47 3.03 -9.11
C LEU A 44 3.64 2.31 -8.43
N ARG A 45 4.08 2.78 -7.26
CA ARG A 45 5.13 2.13 -6.47
C ARG A 45 4.63 0.94 -5.66
N LEU A 46 3.35 0.94 -5.32
CA LEU A 46 2.72 -0.18 -4.64
C LEU A 46 2.25 -1.20 -5.67
N ASP A 47 2.43 -2.49 -5.38
CA ASP A 47 1.91 -3.54 -6.26
C ASP A 47 0.41 -3.30 -6.50
N PRO A 48 -0.04 -3.39 -7.77
CA PRO A 48 -1.45 -3.32 -8.11
C PRO A 48 -2.22 -4.32 -7.26
N VAL A 49 -3.30 -3.86 -6.63
CA VAL A 49 -4.17 -4.67 -5.76
C VAL A 49 -4.60 -5.96 -6.48
N GLU A 50 -4.85 -5.86 -7.78
CA GLU A 50 -5.21 -6.99 -8.64
C GLU A 50 -4.09 -8.02 -8.79
N GLN A 51 -2.81 -7.62 -8.80
CA GLN A 51 -1.69 -8.56 -8.80
C GLN A 51 -1.55 -9.26 -7.45
N VAL A 52 -1.76 -8.55 -6.35
CA VAL A 52 -1.75 -9.15 -5.00
C VAL A 52 -2.86 -10.19 -4.85
N VAL A 53 -4.08 -9.92 -5.35
CA VAL A 53 -5.19 -10.87 -5.32
C VAL A 53 -4.95 -12.05 -6.28
N LYS A 54 -4.51 -11.78 -7.52
CA LYS A 54 -4.38 -12.82 -8.57
C LYS A 54 -3.18 -13.75 -8.37
N ASN A 55 -2.04 -13.26 -7.90
CA ASN A 55 -0.87 -14.10 -7.65
C ASN A 55 -1.08 -15.12 -6.52
N THR A 56 -2.15 -15.01 -5.74
CA THR A 56 -2.44 -15.96 -4.65
C THR A 56 -3.45 -17.06 -5.03
N LEU A 57 -4.05 -17.02 -6.22
CA LEU A 57 -5.09 -17.98 -6.65
C LEU A 57 -4.54 -19.34 -7.13
N HIS A 58 -3.31 -19.72 -6.77
CA HIS A 58 -2.70 -20.98 -7.20
C HIS A 58 -3.27 -22.23 -6.55
N THR A 59 -4.23 -22.10 -5.64
CA THR A 59 -4.89 -23.20 -4.92
C THR A 59 -6.40 -23.03 -5.06
N THR A 60 -7.15 -24.15 -5.06
CA THR A 60 -8.62 -24.15 -5.07
C THR A 60 -9.12 -23.11 -4.08
N PRO A 61 -9.78 -22.03 -4.53
CA PRO A 61 -10.17 -20.96 -3.62
C PRO A 61 -11.07 -21.56 -2.55
N ALA A 62 -10.80 -21.25 -1.29
CA ALA A 62 -11.83 -21.46 -0.28
C ALA A 62 -13.13 -20.78 -0.75
N GLN A 63 -14.28 -21.30 -0.34
CA GLN A 63 -15.57 -20.68 -0.66
C GLN A 63 -15.67 -19.36 0.12
N TRP A 64 -15.16 -18.28 -0.48
CA TRP A 64 -15.20 -16.96 0.09
C TRP A 64 -16.60 -16.37 -0.05
N ASN A 65 -17.25 -16.12 1.07
CA ASN A 65 -18.66 -15.69 1.12
C ASN A 65 -18.85 -14.30 1.72
N GLY A 66 -17.77 -13.62 2.13
CA GLY A 66 -17.86 -12.32 2.77
C GLY A 66 -16.52 -11.64 2.98
N VAL A 67 -16.56 -10.35 3.29
CA VAL A 67 -15.40 -9.55 3.66
C VAL A 67 -15.68 -8.84 4.96
N GLU A 68 -14.77 -8.91 5.92
CA GLU A 68 -14.84 -8.22 7.21
C GLU A 68 -13.62 -7.33 7.36
N ILE A 69 -13.85 -6.04 7.61
CA ILE A 69 -12.82 -5.04 7.85
C ILE A 69 -12.83 -4.70 9.33
N PHE A 70 -11.65 -4.67 9.96
CA PHE A 70 -11.52 -4.32 11.36
C PHE A 70 -10.21 -3.58 11.62
N TYR A 71 -10.19 -2.82 12.72
CA TYR A 71 -9.02 -2.06 13.15
C TYR A 71 -8.08 -2.93 13.98
N SER A 72 -6.77 -2.75 13.79
CA SER A 72 -5.77 -3.46 14.58
C SER A 72 -5.78 -3.07 16.06
N ARG A 73 -6.34 -1.90 16.39
CA ARG A 73 -6.27 -1.24 17.71
C ARG A 73 -4.85 -0.90 18.14
N THR A 74 -3.89 -0.95 17.21
CA THR A 74 -2.49 -0.59 17.43
C THR A 74 -2.15 0.72 16.72
N ALA A 75 -1.13 1.43 17.21
CA ALA A 75 -0.65 2.66 16.57
C ALA A 75 0.33 2.39 15.41
N ALA A 76 0.93 1.20 15.38
CA ALA A 76 1.97 0.78 14.45
C ALA A 76 2.00 -0.75 14.34
N GLY A 77 2.72 -1.27 13.34
CA GLY A 77 3.03 -2.69 13.18
C GLY A 77 3.14 -3.15 11.72
N ASN A 78 3.50 -4.41 11.54
CA ASN A 78 3.58 -5.09 10.24
C ASN A 78 2.96 -6.50 10.35
N ALA A 79 2.79 -7.21 9.23
CA ALA A 79 2.10 -8.50 9.20
C ALA A 79 2.75 -9.58 10.08
N ASP A 80 4.05 -9.49 10.37
CA ASP A 80 4.79 -10.45 11.19
C ASP A 80 4.65 -10.15 12.69
N GLU A 81 4.65 -8.87 13.06
CA GLU A 81 4.60 -8.41 14.46
C GLU A 81 3.17 -8.25 14.99
N LEU A 82 2.20 -7.91 14.13
CA LEU A 82 0.82 -7.65 14.53
C LEU A 82 0.16 -8.82 15.26
N PRO A 83 0.29 -10.09 14.80
CA PRO A 83 -0.32 -11.23 15.49
C PRO A 83 0.20 -11.40 16.92
N LEU A 84 1.48 -11.12 17.15
CA LEU A 84 2.08 -11.15 18.48
C LEU A 84 1.57 -10.00 19.36
N LEU A 85 1.52 -8.79 18.81
CA LEU A 85 1.02 -7.60 19.50
C LEU A 85 -0.47 -7.72 19.87
N MET A 86 -1.29 -8.25 18.96
CA MET A 86 -2.71 -8.50 19.21
C MET A 86 -2.93 -9.59 20.26
N SER A 87 -2.13 -10.66 20.21
CA SER A 87 -2.16 -11.73 21.22
C SER A 87 -1.84 -11.19 22.61
N LEU A 88 -0.86 -10.29 22.72
CA LEU A 88 -0.47 -9.65 23.98
C LEU A 88 -1.50 -8.64 24.49
N ALA A 89 -2.19 -7.93 23.59
CA ALA A 89 -3.13 -6.86 23.96
C ALA A 89 -4.54 -7.37 24.31
N ASP A 90 -5.10 -8.28 23.50
CA ASP A 90 -6.49 -8.75 23.63
C ASP A 90 -6.58 -10.26 24.01
N GLY A 91 -5.45 -10.92 24.29
CA GLY A 91 -5.39 -12.34 24.64
C GLY A 91 -5.79 -13.28 23.49
N ARG A 92 -5.92 -12.77 22.27
CA ARG A 92 -6.28 -13.50 21.05
C ARG A 92 -5.38 -13.06 19.91
N ALA A 93 -4.72 -14.02 19.27
CA ALA A 93 -4.08 -13.80 17.98
C ALA A 93 -5.18 -13.73 16.91
N GLU A 94 -5.80 -12.55 16.74
CA GLU A 94 -6.76 -12.38 15.66
C GLU A 94 -6.06 -12.55 14.31
N GLN A 95 -6.38 -13.65 13.63
CA GLN A 95 -5.87 -13.93 12.31
C GLN A 95 -6.58 -13.06 11.27
N PHE A 96 -5.83 -12.55 10.32
CA PHE A 96 -6.29 -11.75 9.19
C PHE A 96 -5.72 -12.33 7.90
N HIS A 97 -6.31 -11.99 6.76
CA HIS A 97 -5.83 -12.39 5.43
C HIS A 97 -5.00 -11.27 4.81
N PHE A 98 -5.45 -10.02 5.00
CA PHE A 98 -4.79 -8.83 4.51
C PHE A 98 -4.55 -7.84 5.65
N LEU A 99 -3.46 -7.10 5.56
CA LEU A 99 -3.10 -6.01 6.45
C LEU A 99 -2.85 -4.73 5.64
N ILE A 100 -3.43 -3.62 6.06
CA ILE A 100 -3.25 -2.30 5.44
C ILE A 100 -2.42 -1.41 6.37
N CYS A 101 -1.19 -1.12 5.94
CA CYS A 101 -0.21 -0.38 6.74
C CYS A 101 -0.46 1.14 6.75
N ASN A 102 -0.11 1.82 7.85
CA ASN A 102 -0.33 3.26 8.06
C ASN A 102 0.94 4.12 7.93
N GLY A 103 2.05 3.57 7.42
CA GLY A 103 3.34 4.26 7.39
C GLY A 103 4.24 4.01 8.61
N ASN A 104 3.70 3.49 9.71
CA ASN A 104 4.46 3.21 10.94
C ASN A 104 4.78 1.72 11.07
N GLY A 105 5.84 1.28 10.37
CA GLY A 105 6.33 -0.10 10.35
C GLY A 105 6.49 -0.66 8.93
N ALA A 106 5.67 -0.18 8.00
CA ALA A 106 5.82 -0.37 6.56
C ALA A 106 5.20 0.84 5.83
N GLU A 107 5.40 0.95 4.52
CA GLU A 107 4.89 2.06 3.71
C GLU A 107 3.37 2.26 3.85
N ASP A 108 2.93 3.52 3.85
CA ASP A 108 1.52 3.89 4.01
C ASP A 108 0.67 3.37 2.82
N GLY A 109 -0.46 2.74 3.13
CA GLY A 109 -1.34 2.13 2.13
C GLY A 109 -0.80 0.82 1.53
N ARG A 110 0.36 0.33 2.00
CA ARG A 110 0.88 -0.98 1.59
C ARG A 110 -0.03 -2.09 2.08
N ILE A 111 -0.37 -2.99 1.16
CA ILE A 111 -1.18 -4.18 1.44
C ILE A 111 -0.22 -5.35 1.65
N GLN A 112 -0.24 -5.93 2.84
CA GLN A 112 0.49 -7.15 3.14
C GLN A 112 -0.48 -8.32 3.27
N THR A 113 -0.06 -9.49 2.80
CA THR A 113 -0.84 -10.74 2.90
C THR A 113 -0.29 -11.60 4.01
N SER A 114 -1.17 -12.26 4.76
CA SER A 114 -0.77 -13.24 5.77
C SER A 114 -0.51 -14.62 5.15
N SER A 115 0.07 -15.52 5.95
CA SER A 115 0.24 -16.92 5.57
C SER A 115 -1.11 -17.64 5.34
N GLN A 116 -2.18 -17.23 6.02
CA GLN A 116 -3.51 -17.79 5.82
C GLN A 116 -4.04 -17.49 4.42
N TRP A 117 -3.82 -16.27 3.92
CA TRP A 117 -4.19 -15.91 2.55
C TRP A 117 -3.36 -16.68 1.52
N SER A 118 -2.05 -16.79 1.72
CA SER A 118 -1.17 -17.54 0.81
C SER A 118 -1.54 -19.02 0.67
N GLN A 119 -2.08 -19.62 1.74
CA GLN A 119 -2.55 -21.00 1.74
C GLN A 119 -4.05 -21.12 1.44
N GLN A 120 -4.72 -20.00 1.15
CA GLN A 120 -6.18 -19.90 0.93
C GLN A 120 -6.99 -20.57 2.06
N LEU A 121 -6.51 -20.45 3.30
CA LEU A 121 -7.15 -21.01 4.49
C LEU A 121 -8.19 -20.05 5.05
N THR A 122 -9.36 -20.57 5.44
CA THR A 122 -10.38 -19.79 6.10
C THR A 122 -10.02 -19.56 7.58
N VAL A 123 -10.02 -18.31 8.01
CA VAL A 123 -9.85 -17.97 9.43
C VAL A 123 -11.11 -18.28 10.24
N LYS A 124 -12.28 -18.10 9.62
CA LYS A 124 -13.60 -18.42 10.19
C LYS A 124 -14.27 -19.48 9.32
N GLN A 125 -15.08 -20.33 9.94
CA GLN A 125 -15.83 -21.39 9.23
C GLN A 125 -16.84 -20.85 8.20
N ASP A 126 -17.15 -19.55 8.23
CA ASP A 126 -18.08 -18.88 7.33
C ASP A 126 -17.45 -18.48 5.97
N GLY A 127 -16.14 -18.66 5.79
CA GLY A 127 -15.45 -18.26 4.56
C GLY A 127 -15.34 -16.74 4.41
N THR A 128 -15.23 -16.00 5.52
CA THR A 128 -15.06 -14.54 5.49
C THR A 128 -13.59 -14.15 5.36
N ILE A 129 -13.29 -13.33 4.35
CA ILE A 129 -11.99 -12.69 4.18
C ILE A 129 -11.88 -11.56 5.21
N ARG A 130 -10.84 -11.59 6.02
CA ARG A 130 -10.60 -10.62 7.10
C ARG A 130 -9.49 -9.65 6.69
N ILE A 131 -9.82 -8.37 6.65
CA ILE A 131 -8.89 -7.28 6.33
C ILE A 131 -8.64 -6.50 7.63
N CYS A 132 -7.40 -6.51 8.09
CA CYS A 132 -6.94 -5.72 9.23
C CYS A 132 -6.39 -4.39 8.74
N VAL A 133 -6.83 -3.28 9.33
CA VAL A 133 -6.30 -1.95 9.03
C VAL A 133 -5.56 -1.44 10.26
N ILE A 134 -4.30 -1.03 10.09
CA ILE A 134 -3.50 -0.53 11.21
C ILE A 134 -4.06 0.82 11.68
N GLY A 135 -4.52 0.87 12.91
CA GLY A 135 -5.10 2.06 13.51
C GLY A 135 -5.98 1.72 14.71
N LYS A 136 -6.28 2.73 15.52
CA LYS A 136 -7.20 2.59 16.67
C LYS A 136 -8.64 2.84 16.27
N GLU A 137 -8.85 3.82 15.41
CA GLU A 137 -10.15 4.32 15.00
C GLU A 137 -10.06 5.06 13.66
N ARG A 138 -11.21 5.37 13.05
CA ARG A 138 -11.31 6.07 11.76
C ARG A 138 -10.47 7.34 11.67
N ASN A 139 -10.48 8.16 12.72
CA ASN A 139 -9.76 9.43 12.75
C ASN A 139 -8.24 9.27 12.73
N THR A 140 -7.73 8.07 12.99
CA THR A 140 -6.30 7.75 12.96
C THR A 140 -5.82 7.18 11.63
N LEU A 141 -6.73 6.93 10.68
CA LEU A 141 -6.41 6.37 9.37
C LEU A 141 -5.89 7.43 8.43
N THR A 142 -4.92 7.06 7.60
CA THR A 142 -4.51 7.90 6.48
C THR A 142 -5.52 7.78 5.33
N ASN A 143 -5.58 8.80 4.47
CA ASN A 143 -6.40 8.74 3.26
C ASN A 143 -5.96 7.57 2.35
N SER A 144 -4.65 7.30 2.28
CA SER A 144 -4.08 6.17 1.54
C SER A 144 -4.65 4.83 2.03
N GLN A 145 -4.74 4.63 3.35
CA GLN A 145 -5.31 3.40 3.92
C GLN A 145 -6.77 3.23 3.54
N VAL A 146 -7.59 4.28 3.67
CA VAL A 146 -9.03 4.20 3.35
C VAL A 146 -9.23 3.88 1.88
N GLN A 147 -8.51 4.59 0.99
CA GLN A 147 -8.62 4.38 -0.45
C GLN A 147 -8.16 2.97 -0.85
N ARG A 148 -6.99 2.53 -0.40
CA ARG A 148 -6.45 1.20 -0.71
C ARG A 148 -7.30 0.06 -0.14
N THR A 149 -7.95 0.28 1.01
CA THR A 149 -8.91 -0.68 1.57
C THR A 149 -10.15 -0.81 0.68
N ASN A 150 -10.71 0.32 0.22
CA ASN A 150 -11.86 0.29 -0.68
C ASN A 150 -11.53 -0.40 -2.02
N ASP A 151 -10.37 -0.09 -2.61
CA ASP A 151 -9.90 -0.72 -3.84
C ASP A 151 -9.71 -2.25 -3.67
N LEU A 152 -9.20 -2.68 -2.51
CA LEU A 152 -9.05 -4.09 -2.16
C LEU A 152 -10.41 -4.78 -2.02
N VAL A 153 -11.34 -4.18 -1.29
CA VAL A 153 -12.69 -4.72 -1.11
C VAL A 153 -13.41 -4.84 -2.45
N GLU A 154 -13.29 -3.85 -3.32
CA GLU A 154 -13.88 -3.88 -4.65
C GLU A 154 -13.27 -4.99 -5.51
N SER A 155 -11.95 -5.12 -5.51
CA SER A 155 -11.24 -6.19 -6.24
C SER A 155 -11.66 -7.59 -5.76
N LEU A 156 -11.76 -7.79 -4.44
CA LEU A 156 -12.22 -9.06 -3.84
C LEU A 156 -13.69 -9.33 -4.17
N SER A 157 -14.55 -8.32 -4.08
CA SER A 157 -15.97 -8.44 -4.41
C SER A 157 -16.17 -8.86 -5.86
N ARG A 158 -15.45 -8.25 -6.80
CA ARG A 158 -15.50 -8.62 -8.22
C ARG A 158 -14.92 -10.02 -8.49
N THR A 159 -13.80 -10.36 -7.85
CA THR A 159 -13.10 -11.64 -8.10
C THR A 159 -13.87 -12.84 -7.57
N PHE A 160 -14.49 -12.71 -6.40
CA PHE A 160 -15.20 -13.80 -5.71
C PHE A 160 -16.72 -13.67 -5.75
N ASN A 161 -17.24 -12.70 -6.50
CA ASN A 161 -18.68 -12.41 -6.60
C ASN A 161 -19.37 -12.20 -5.23
N ILE A 162 -18.68 -11.53 -4.31
CA ILE A 162 -19.17 -11.25 -2.96
C ILE A 162 -20.08 -10.03 -3.03
N GLY A 163 -21.33 -10.18 -2.58
CA GLY A 163 -22.32 -9.10 -2.60
C GLY A 163 -22.04 -8.02 -1.53
N PRO A 164 -22.51 -6.78 -1.72
CA PRO A 164 -22.25 -5.68 -0.78
C PRO A 164 -22.83 -5.92 0.63
N ARG A 165 -23.87 -6.74 0.75
CA ARG A 165 -24.46 -7.14 2.05
C ARG A 165 -23.56 -8.07 2.88
N GLN A 166 -22.60 -8.72 2.22
CA GLN A 166 -21.64 -9.62 2.85
C GLN A 166 -20.33 -8.90 3.22
N ILE A 167 -20.27 -7.59 2.99
CA ILE A 167 -19.13 -6.75 3.34
C ILE A 167 -19.46 -6.04 4.66
N ARG A 168 -18.66 -6.27 5.68
CA ARG A 168 -18.83 -5.72 7.03
C ARG A 168 -17.70 -4.73 7.31
N TYR A 169 -18.07 -3.46 7.43
CA TYR A 169 -17.18 -2.39 7.85
C TYR A 169 -17.19 -2.24 9.37
N PRO A 170 -16.10 -1.75 9.99
CA PRO A 170 -16.07 -1.47 11.41
C PRO A 170 -17.02 -0.31 11.74
N ALA A 171 -17.44 -0.23 13.02
CA ALA A 171 -18.22 0.89 13.50
C ALA A 171 -17.41 2.18 13.27
N ASN A 172 -18.02 3.15 12.58
CA ASN A 172 -17.42 4.43 12.17
C ASN A 172 -16.44 4.36 10.99
N TRP A 173 -16.71 3.54 9.96
CA TRP A 173 -16.02 3.67 8.67
C TRP A 173 -16.45 4.95 7.92
#